data_AF-A0A1I5J6H2-F1
#
_entry.id   AF-A0A1I5J6H2-F1
#
_cell.length_a   1.000
_cell.length_b   1.000
_cell.length_c   1.000
_cell.angle_alpha   90.00
_cell.angle_beta   90.00
_cell.angle_gamma   90.00
#
_symmetry.space_group_name_H-M   'P 1'
#
loop_
_entity.id
_entity.type
_entity.pdbx_description
1 polymer ?
#
loop_
_entity_poly.entity_id
_entity_poly.type
_entity_poly.pdbx_seq_one_letter_code
_entity_poly.pdbx_strand_id
1 'polypeptide(L)'
;MTNTLQDSFACRVSMPIATAEERCFRYVPAVAIFRRIPPETLDTWLMPNGKARGDRELASEVLIEVRHAGDDSGATPQRFDLSEVLDVGRAASLFVSTFLSSLPRP
;
A
#
# COMPACT_ATOMS: atom_id res chain seq x y z
N MET A 1 -7.06 -8.63 -24.19
CA MET A 1 -7.72 -8.32 -22.90
C MET A 1 -7.59 -9.54 -22.00
N THR A 2 -6.59 -9.54 -21.10
CA THR A 2 -6.28 -10.51 -20.01
C THR A 2 -4.80 -10.26 -19.71
N ASN A 3 -4.30 -9.88 -18.53
CA ASN A 3 -4.44 -10.56 -17.24
C ASN A 3 -3.91 -9.63 -16.11
N THR A 4 -4.70 -8.64 -15.66
CA THR A 4 -4.23 -7.62 -14.69
C THR A 4 -3.89 -8.20 -13.30
N LEU A 5 -4.26 -9.45 -13.02
CA LEU A 5 -4.02 -10.12 -11.74
C LEU A 5 -2.63 -10.77 -11.65
N GLN A 6 -1.91 -10.99 -12.75
CA GLN A 6 -0.57 -11.62 -12.72
C GLN A 6 0.53 -10.64 -12.28
N ASP A 7 0.30 -9.34 -12.47
CA ASP A 7 1.26 -8.27 -12.15
C ASP A 7 1.03 -7.61 -10.79
N SER A 8 0.24 -8.25 -9.92
CA SER A 8 -0.05 -7.72 -8.59
C SER A 8 0.08 -8.77 -7.49
N PHE A 9 0.15 -8.31 -6.25
CA PHE A 9 0.10 -9.15 -5.06
C PHE A 9 -0.68 -8.45 -3.95
N ALA A 10 -1.23 -9.25 -3.04
CA ALA A 10 -2.01 -8.74 -1.92
C ALA A 10 -1.28 -9.01 -0.60
N CYS A 11 -1.24 -8.00 0.28
CA CYS A 11 -0.72 -8.15 1.64
C CYS A 11 -1.78 -7.72 2.66
N ARG A 12 -1.85 -8.44 3.77
CA ARG A 12 -2.60 -7.96 4.94
C ARG A 12 -1.78 -6.87 5.62
N VAL A 13 -2.43 -5.76 5.93
CA VAL A 13 -1.83 -4.63 6.62
C VAL A 13 -2.70 -4.19 7.78
N SER A 14 -2.07 -3.62 8.80
CA SER A 14 -2.75 -2.88 9.85
C SER A 14 -2.71 -1.42 9.44
N MET A 15 -3.78 -0.94 8.79
CA MET A 15 -3.80 0.39 8.18
C MET A 15 -4.19 1.46 9.20
N PRO A 16 -3.42 2.54 9.36
CA PRO A 16 -3.84 3.67 10.18
C PRO A 16 -4.98 4.43 9.49
N ILE A 17 -6.00 4.80 10.26
CA ILE A 17 -7.06 5.73 9.88
C ILE A 17 -7.06 6.92 10.84
N ALA A 18 -7.30 8.11 10.31
CA ALA A 18 -7.51 9.30 11.13
C ALA A 18 -8.83 9.17 11.91
N THR A 19 -8.82 9.50 13.19
CA THR A 19 -10.06 9.64 13.98
C THR A 19 -10.50 11.09 14.02
N ALA A 20 -11.79 11.33 14.26
CA ALA A 20 -12.34 12.68 14.44
C ALA A 20 -11.67 13.47 15.58
N GLU A 21 -11.09 12.76 16.56
CA GLU A 21 -10.16 13.34 17.53
C GLU A 21 -8.81 13.59 16.85
N GLU A 22 -8.54 14.86 16.55
CA GLU A 22 -7.27 15.31 16.00
C GLU A 22 -6.11 14.78 16.87
N ARG A 23 -5.20 14.01 16.27
CA ARG A 23 -3.99 13.37 16.84
C ARG A 23 -4.13 11.92 17.32
N CYS A 24 -5.29 11.29 17.19
CA CYS A 24 -5.41 9.84 17.40
C CYS A 24 -5.50 9.09 16.06
N PHE A 25 -4.74 8.01 15.94
CA PHE A 25 -4.84 7.06 14.84
C PHE A 25 -5.40 5.75 15.37
N ARG A 26 -6.41 5.20 14.67
CA ARG A 26 -6.82 3.82 14.88
C ARG A 26 -6.22 2.96 13.79
N TYR A 27 -5.85 1.73 14.11
CA TYR A 27 -5.42 0.75 13.12
C TYR A 27 -6.55 -0.22 12.81
N VAL A 28 -6.81 -0.45 11.53
CA VAL A 28 -7.84 -1.38 11.06
C VAL A 28 -7.22 -2.46 10.18
N PRO A 29 -7.70 -3.72 10.25
CA PRO A 29 -7.22 -4.77 9.38
C PRO A 29 -7.67 -4.48 7.93
N ALA A 30 -6.72 -4.44 7.01
CA ALA A 30 -6.96 -4.18 5.60
C ALA A 30 -6.16 -5.15 4.71
N VAL A 31 -6.62 -5.26 3.46
CA VAL A 31 -5.88 -5.91 2.38
C VAL A 31 -5.43 -4.82 1.42
N ALA A 32 -4.12 -4.65 1.29
CA ALA A 32 -3.49 -3.78 0.31
C ALA A 32 -3.10 -4.60 -0.92
N ILE A 33 -3.44 -4.10 -2.10
CA ILE A 33 -3.08 -4.69 -3.38
C ILE A 33 -2.00 -3.80 -4.01
N PHE A 34 -0.86 -4.41 -4.33
CA PHE A 34 0.28 -3.75 -4.93
C PHE A 34 0.51 -4.24 -6.36
N ARG A 35 0.91 -3.37 -7.27
CA ARG A 35 1.56 -3.80 -8.52
C ARG A 35 2.99 -4.23 -8.24
N ARG A 36 3.46 -5.20 -9.00
CA ARG A 36 4.85 -5.62 -8.98
C ARG A 36 5.72 -4.58 -9.67
N ILE A 37 6.97 -4.52 -9.21
CA ILE A 37 8.07 -3.84 -9.89
C ILE A 37 9.09 -4.92 -10.28
N PRO A 38 9.59 -4.92 -11.52
CA PRO A 38 10.65 -5.83 -11.91
C PRO A 38 11.89 -5.62 -11.02
N PRO A 39 12.48 -6.68 -10.42
CA PRO A 39 13.61 -6.57 -9.51
C PRO A 39 14.79 -5.76 -10.08
N GLU A 40 15.04 -5.88 -11.39
CA GLU A 40 16.08 -5.16 -12.11
C GLU A 40 15.88 -3.63 -12.15
N THR A 41 14.66 -3.16 -11.90
CA THR A 41 14.32 -1.73 -11.86
C THR A 41 14.17 -1.18 -10.44
N LEU A 42 14.23 -2.04 -9.41
CA LEU A 42 13.92 -1.67 -8.03
C LEU A 42 14.81 -0.53 -7.50
N ASP A 43 16.12 -0.62 -7.75
CA ASP A 43 17.08 0.39 -7.29
C ASP A 43 16.84 1.75 -7.95
N THR A 44 16.56 1.73 -9.26
CA THR A 44 16.25 2.95 -10.02
C THR A 44 14.91 3.53 -9.61
N TRP A 45 13.95 2.69 -9.24
CA TRP A 45 12.66 3.11 -8.73
C TRP A 45 12.76 3.74 -7.34
N LEU A 46 13.58 3.20 -6.43
CA LEU A 46 13.82 3.75 -5.09
C LEU A 46 14.62 5.05 -5.12
N MET A 47 15.66 5.07 -5.96
CA MET A 47 16.66 6.15 -6.00
C MET A 47 17.02 6.53 -7.44
N PRO A 48 16.12 7.16 -8.20
CA PRO A 48 16.43 7.64 -9.53
C PRO A 48 17.58 8.65 -9.43
N ASN A 49 18.66 8.39 -10.18
CA ASN A 49 19.88 9.19 -10.16
C ASN A 49 20.53 9.31 -8.76
N GLY A 50 20.37 8.30 -7.91
CA GLY A 50 20.97 8.26 -6.56
C GLY A 50 20.27 9.14 -5.53
N LYS A 51 19.11 9.73 -5.85
CA LYS A 51 18.31 10.53 -4.91
C LYS A 51 17.12 9.73 -4.39
N ALA A 52 17.04 9.56 -3.07
CA ALA A 52 15.89 8.91 -2.43
C ALA A 52 14.58 9.65 -2.71
N ARG A 53 13.54 8.88 -3.06
CA ARG A 53 12.18 9.38 -3.26
C ARG A 53 11.39 9.41 -1.95
N GLY A 54 10.29 10.16 -1.93
CA GLY A 54 9.41 10.22 -0.77
C GLY A 54 8.50 9.00 -0.67
N ASP A 55 8.19 8.55 0.54
CA ASP A 55 7.33 7.38 0.77
C ASP A 55 5.96 7.51 0.09
N ARG A 56 5.37 8.70 0.08
CA ARG A 56 4.08 8.97 -0.58
C ARG A 56 4.17 8.75 -2.09
N GLU A 57 5.25 9.24 -2.68
CA GLU A 57 5.50 9.12 -4.12
C GLU A 57 5.65 7.65 -4.50
N LEU A 58 6.52 6.93 -3.78
CA LEU A 58 6.72 5.49 -3.96
C LEU A 58 5.41 4.72 -3.77
N ALA A 59 4.70 4.93 -2.66
CA ALA A 59 3.45 4.25 -2.37
C ALA A 59 2.38 4.50 -3.45
N SER A 60 2.26 5.73 -3.94
CA SER A 60 1.28 6.08 -4.98
C SER A 60 1.50 5.34 -6.30
N GLU A 61 2.74 4.93 -6.59
CA GLU A 61 3.05 4.19 -7.81
C GLU A 61 2.79 2.70 -7.70
N VAL A 62 2.93 2.12 -6.51
CA VAL A 62 2.79 0.67 -6.32
C VAL A 62 1.45 0.25 -5.75
N LEU A 63 0.76 1.11 -5.00
CA LEU A 63 -0.50 0.79 -4.34
C LEU A 63 -1.67 0.93 -5.33
N ILE A 64 -2.34 -0.18 -5.63
CA ILE A 64 -3.48 -0.23 -6.56
C ILE A 64 -4.80 -0.03 -5.83
N GLU A 65 -4.97 -0.70 -4.69
CA GLU A 65 -6.23 -0.73 -3.95
C GLU A 65 -5.94 -1.02 -2.48
N VAL A 66 -6.73 -0.40 -1.59
CA VAL A 66 -6.85 -0.85 -0.20
C VAL A 66 -8.32 -1.10 0.08
N ARG A 67 -8.61 -2.27 0.66
CA ARG A 67 -9.96 -2.66 1.05
C ARG A 67 -9.96 -3.21 2.46
N HIS A 68 -11.08 -3.07 3.16
CA HIS A 68 -11.24 -3.64 4.48
C HIS A 68 -11.00 -5.17 4.42
N ALA A 69 -10.21 -5.69 5.35
CA ALA A 69 -10.16 -7.13 5.57
C ALA A 69 -11.40 -7.44 6.43
N GLY A 70 -12.54 -7.71 5.78
CA GLY A 70 -13.78 -8.02 6.49
C GLY A 70 -13.63 -9.28 7.37
N ASP A 71 -14.47 -9.37 8.39
CA ASP A 71 -14.99 -10.66 8.88
C ASP A 71 -16.18 -11.04 7.98
N ASP A 72 -16.44 -12.34 7.81
CA ASP A 72 -17.41 -12.99 6.89
C ASP A 72 -18.91 -12.61 7.08
N SER A 73 -19.24 -11.34 7.33
CA SER A 73 -20.59 -10.83 7.56
C SER A 73 -21.23 -10.27 6.28
N GLY A 74 -21.05 -10.91 5.11
CA GLY A 74 -21.82 -10.62 3.88
C GLY A 74 -21.86 -9.17 3.36
N ALA A 75 -21.13 -8.25 3.99
CA ALA A 75 -21.07 -6.84 3.65
C ALA A 75 -20.05 -6.64 2.53
N THR A 76 -20.39 -5.82 1.54
CA THR A 76 -19.50 -5.48 0.44
C THR A 76 -18.17 -4.95 1.00
N PRO A 77 -17.01 -5.49 0.58
CA PRO A 77 -15.71 -4.98 1.04
C PRO A 77 -15.59 -3.49 0.78
N GLN A 78 -15.52 -2.68 1.83
CA GLN A 78 -15.38 -1.24 1.71
C GLN A 78 -13.98 -0.92 1.18
N ARG A 79 -13.92 -0.26 0.03
CA ARG A 79 -12.68 0.28 -0.55
C ARG A 79 -12.37 1.63 0.09
N PHE A 80 -11.08 1.86 0.34
CA PHE A 80 -10.60 3.15 0.82
C PHE A 80 -10.14 4.02 -0.34
N ASP A 81 -10.29 5.34 -0.20
CA ASP A 81 -9.66 6.29 -1.12
C ASP A 81 -8.14 6.33 -0.87
N LEU A 82 -7.35 6.08 -1.91
CA LEU A 82 -5.90 6.00 -1.77
C LEU A 82 -5.27 7.35 -1.43
N SER A 83 -5.82 8.46 -1.91
CA SER A 83 -5.29 9.79 -1.61
C SER A 83 -5.47 10.10 -0.12
N GLU A 84 -6.68 9.87 0.40
CA GLU A 84 -6.97 10.04 1.83
C GLU A 84 -6.12 9.12 2.70
N VAL A 85 -5.99 7.85 2.30
CA VAL A 85 -5.16 6.86 3.00
C VAL A 85 -3.69 7.30 3.05
N LEU A 86 -3.13 7.77 1.94
CA LEU A 86 -1.73 8.21 1.88
C LEU A 86 -1.50 9.54 2.59
N ASP A 87 -2.55 10.34 2.84
CA ASP A 87 -2.51 11.55 3.66
C ASP A 87 -2.49 11.27 5.17
N VAL A 88 -2.84 10.05 5.60
CA VAL A 88 -2.75 9.65 7.00
C VAL A 88 -1.29 9.48 7.42
N GLY A 89 -0.68 10.51 7.99
CA GLY A 89 0.57 10.47 8.77
C GLY A 89 1.65 9.47 8.31
N ARG A 90 1.60 8.24 8.83
CA ARG A 90 2.58 7.15 8.60
C ARG A 90 2.13 6.08 7.60
N ALA A 91 1.00 6.26 6.92
CA ALA A 91 0.43 5.25 6.05
C ALA A 91 1.33 4.96 4.85
N ALA A 92 1.85 6.01 4.19
CA ALA A 92 2.73 5.85 3.03
C ALA A 92 3.97 4.99 3.34
N SER A 93 4.66 5.28 4.45
CA SER A 93 5.86 4.53 4.85
C SER A 93 5.53 3.08 5.22
N LEU A 94 4.35 2.84 5.80
CA LEU A 94 3.85 1.49 6.07
C LEU A 94 3.64 0.71 4.78
N PHE A 95 3.01 1.30 3.76
CA PHE A 95 2.79 0.64 2.48
C PHE A 95 4.11 0.35 1.74
N VAL A 96 5.04 1.30 1.72
CA VAL A 96 6.38 1.09 1.12
C VAL A 96 7.13 -0.03 1.84
N SER A 97 7.14 -0.02 3.18
CA SER A 97 7.81 -1.08 3.96
C SER A 97 7.16 -2.45 3.74
N THR A 98 5.83 -2.49 3.65
CA THR A 98 5.09 -3.72 3.35
C THR A 98 5.44 -4.23 1.96
N PHE A 99 5.45 -3.34 0.96
CA PHE A 99 5.83 -3.68 -0.41
C PHE A 99 7.24 -4.28 -0.46
N LEU A 100 8.24 -3.57 0.09
CA LEU A 100 9.64 -3.99 0.07
C LEU A 100 9.86 -5.32 0.80
N SER A 101 9.18 -5.54 1.93
CA SER A 101 9.28 -6.80 2.68
C SER A 101 8.62 -8.00 1.98
N SER A 102 7.75 -7.74 1.01
CA SER A 102 7.05 -8.76 0.23
C SER A 102 7.77 -9.14 -1.06
N LEU A 103 8.89 -8.49 -1.37
CA LEU A 103 9.71 -8.82 -2.53
C LEU A 103 10.44 -10.16 -2.31
N PRO A 104 10.62 -10.98 -3.37
CA PRO A 104 11.45 -12.18 -3.29
C PRO A 104 12.85 -11.82 -2.79
N ARG A 105 13.35 -12.56 -1.79
CA ARG A 105 14.74 -12.42 -1.34
C ARG A 105 15.67 -13.17 -2.30
N PRO A 106 16.86 -12.63 -2.60
CA PRO A 106 17.89 -13.35 -3.34
C PRO A 106 18.40 -14.58 -2.58
#